data_AF-A0A529PDX0-F1
#
_entry.id   AF-A0A529PDX0-F1
#
_cell.length_a   1.000
_cell.length_b   1.000
_cell.length_c   1.000
_cell.angle_alpha   90.00
_cell.angle_beta   90.00
_cell.angle_gamma   90.00
#
_symmetry.space_group_name_H-M   'P 1'
#
loop_
_entity.id
_entity.type
_entity.pdbx_description
1 polymer ?
#
loop_
_entity_poly.entity_id
_entity_poly.type
_entity_poly.pdbx_seq_one_letter_code
_entity_poly.pdbx_strand_id
1 'polypeptide(L)'
;MDTGLLIALLNPTIALALGAAFLVLWFHQRHRPYLAVLAASYCLSAPGFLFQYFTLPVGMVLTKLVSNICFTAAACCLSSAIVARYGRRVPYIGIALTTGGGLAAFSWFMFVQPDLTWRILSMNFGFGALSLLVAAELRTVRGNGPTEKILFVLSLLSGLNFVVRTLIVVIAHGPFPSYDGFYGSSYWTTALLSHALLSLLIALSLFSAAALDVMKALKAETHT
;
A
#
# COMPACT_ATOMS: atom_id res chain seq x y z
N MET A 1 24.66 13.30 6.90
CA MET A 1 23.36 13.27 6.20
C MET A 1 22.49 12.31 6.98
N ASP A 2 21.48 12.82 7.68
CA ASP A 2 20.72 12.01 8.64
C ASP A 2 19.99 10.89 7.92
N THR A 3 20.30 9.64 8.27
CA THR A 3 19.76 8.44 7.61
C THR A 3 18.23 8.46 7.55
N GLY A 4 17.58 9.08 8.54
CA GLY A 4 16.13 9.28 8.56
C GLY A 4 15.61 10.17 7.43
N LEU A 5 16.33 11.23 7.05
CA LEU A 5 15.92 12.16 6.00
C LEU A 5 16.06 11.53 4.61
N LEU A 6 17.09 10.70 4.42
CA LEU A 6 17.23 9.85 3.23
C LEU A 6 16.04 8.90 3.08
N ILE A 7 15.68 8.17 4.14
CA ILE A 7 14.55 7.23 4.12
C ILE A 7 13.22 7.97 3.89
N ALA A 8 13.07 9.16 4.49
CA ALA A 8 11.88 10.00 4.36
C ALA A 8 11.59 10.44 2.92
N LEU A 9 12.64 10.74 2.14
CA LEU A 9 12.53 11.17 0.75
C LEU A 9 12.49 9.98 -0.22
N LEU A 10 13.20 8.89 0.11
CA LEU A 10 13.29 7.72 -0.74
C LEU A 10 11.90 7.14 -1.08
N ASN A 11 11.04 6.94 -0.07
CA ASN A 11 9.72 6.35 -0.26
C ASN A 11 8.79 7.20 -1.17
N PRO A 12 8.62 8.51 -0.95
CA PRO A 12 7.87 9.36 -1.87
C PRO A 12 8.47 9.36 -3.29
N THR A 13 9.80 9.37 -3.43
CA THR A 13 10.43 9.33 -4.76
C THR A 13 10.17 8.01 -5.49
N ILE A 14 10.31 6.87 -4.80
CA ILE A 14 9.97 5.56 -5.39
C ILE A 14 8.49 5.53 -5.78
N ALA A 15 7.60 6.00 -4.90
CA ALA A 15 6.17 6.08 -5.21
C ALA A 15 5.90 6.93 -6.46
N LEU A 16 6.47 8.14 -6.55
CA LEU A 16 6.29 9.00 -7.73
C LEU A 16 6.89 8.38 -9.00
N ALA A 17 8.05 7.74 -8.92
CA ALA A 17 8.68 7.08 -10.06
C ALA A 17 7.82 5.92 -10.58
N LEU A 18 7.29 5.09 -9.67
CA LEU A 18 6.35 4.01 -10.03
C LEU A 18 5.04 4.57 -10.59
N GLY A 19 4.50 5.63 -9.97
CA GLY A 19 3.31 6.33 -10.45
C GLY A 19 3.49 6.85 -11.87
N ALA A 20 4.62 7.51 -12.16
CA ALA A 20 4.97 7.99 -13.49
C ALA A 20 5.11 6.84 -14.50
N ALA A 21 5.75 5.73 -14.13
CA ALA A 21 5.88 4.56 -15.00
C ALA A 21 4.51 3.97 -15.39
N PHE A 22 3.59 3.83 -14.43
CA PHE A 22 2.22 3.38 -14.71
C PHE A 22 1.42 4.38 -15.52
N LEU A 23 1.66 5.68 -15.34
CA LEU A 23 1.02 6.75 -16.09
C LEU A 23 1.45 6.72 -17.57
N VAL A 24 2.75 6.53 -17.84
CA VAL A 24 3.29 6.34 -19.20
C VAL A 24 2.72 5.09 -19.86
N LEU A 25 2.62 3.98 -19.12
CA LEU A 25 1.97 2.75 -19.58
C LEU A 25 0.50 2.99 -19.91
N TRP A 26 -0.22 3.75 -19.08
CA TRP A 26 -1.62 4.08 -19.32
C TRP A 26 -1.80 4.95 -20.57
N PHE A 27 -0.89 5.89 -20.85
CA PHE A 27 -0.93 6.65 -22.10
C PHE A 27 -0.78 5.75 -23.34
N HIS A 28 0.07 4.73 -23.28
CA HIS A 28 0.24 3.78 -24.39
C HIS A 28 -0.88 2.73 -24.46
N GLN A 29 -1.47 2.35 -23.32
CA GLN A 29 -2.51 1.32 -23.22
C GLN A 29 -3.80 1.89 -22.60
N ARG A 30 -4.33 2.98 -23.20
CA ARG A 30 -5.56 3.67 -22.75
C ARG A 30 -6.76 2.73 -22.54
N HIS A 31 -6.77 1.59 -23.22
CA HIS A 31 -7.82 0.56 -23.12
C HIS A 31 -7.89 -0.15 -21.75
N ARG A 32 -6.84 -0.07 -20.92
CA ARG A 32 -6.78 -0.74 -19.61
C ARG A 32 -6.91 0.30 -18.47
N PRO A 33 -8.13 0.60 -17.96
CA PRO A 33 -8.34 1.65 -16.96
C PRO A 33 -7.67 1.38 -15.61
N TYR A 34 -7.34 0.11 -15.29
CA TYR A 34 -6.66 -0.24 -14.05
C TYR A 34 -5.26 0.41 -13.94
N LEU A 35 -4.57 0.69 -15.06
CA LEU A 35 -3.25 1.33 -15.06
C LEU A 35 -3.32 2.77 -14.55
N ALA A 36 -4.39 3.50 -14.88
CA ALA A 36 -4.63 4.85 -14.37
C ALA A 36 -4.85 4.84 -12.85
N VAL A 37 -5.62 3.86 -12.36
CA VAL A 37 -5.90 3.69 -10.92
C VAL A 37 -4.61 3.33 -10.15
N LEU A 38 -3.73 2.51 -10.73
CA LEU A 38 -2.40 2.23 -10.17
C LEU A 38 -1.53 3.50 -10.10
N ALA A 39 -1.47 4.27 -11.19
CA ALA A 39 -0.74 5.53 -11.21
C ALA A 39 -1.26 6.49 -10.14
N ALA A 40 -2.58 6.65 -10.04
CA ALA A 40 -3.22 7.49 -9.01
C ALA A 40 -2.88 7.01 -7.60
N SER A 41 -2.93 5.69 -7.33
CA SER A 41 -2.54 5.12 -6.04
C SER A 41 -1.14 5.54 -5.62
N TYR A 42 -0.16 5.34 -6.52
CA TYR A 42 1.24 5.68 -6.22
C TYR A 42 1.44 7.19 -6.05
N CYS A 43 0.80 8.02 -6.89
CA CYS A 43 0.82 9.47 -6.74
C CYS A 43 0.18 9.95 -5.42
N LEU A 44 -0.88 9.28 -4.94
CA LEU A 44 -1.51 9.58 -3.64
C LEU A 44 -0.67 9.15 -2.44
N SER A 45 0.12 8.07 -2.59
CA SER A 45 0.99 7.60 -1.51
C SER A 45 2.16 8.55 -1.23
N ALA A 46 2.65 9.28 -2.23
CA ALA A 46 3.75 10.23 -2.11
C ALA A 46 3.49 11.38 -1.11
N PRO A 47 2.38 12.16 -1.20
CA PRO A 47 2.05 13.15 -0.18
C PRO A 47 1.76 12.50 1.18
N GLY A 48 1.24 11.26 1.20
CA GLY A 48 1.11 10.47 2.42
C GLY A 48 2.44 10.33 3.16
N PHE A 49 3.52 9.92 2.47
CA PHE A 49 4.86 9.83 3.05
C PHE A 49 5.43 11.19 3.47
N LEU A 50 5.22 12.22 2.66
CA LEU A 50 5.71 13.57 2.98
C LEU A 50 5.05 14.10 4.26
N PHE A 51 3.73 14.01 4.40
CA PHE A 51 3.03 14.43 5.62
C PHE A 51 3.33 13.53 6.82
N GLN A 52 3.76 12.30 6.59
CA GLN A 52 4.23 11.44 7.68
C GLN A 52 5.57 11.91 8.26
N TYR A 53 6.39 12.65 7.52
CA TYR A 53 7.68 13.16 8.01
C TYR A 53 7.65 14.66 8.32
N PHE A 54 7.02 15.46 7.47
CA PHE A 54 6.87 16.91 7.62
C PHE A 54 5.54 17.24 8.28
N THR A 55 5.58 17.76 9.50
CA THR A 55 4.39 18.27 10.19
C THR A 55 3.95 19.58 9.56
N LEU A 56 2.71 19.66 9.11
CA LEU A 56 2.12 20.92 8.65
C LEU A 56 1.92 21.87 9.85
N PRO A 57 1.93 23.19 9.62
CA PRO A 57 1.70 24.20 10.66
C PRO A 57 0.29 24.14 11.29
N VAL A 58 -0.59 23.28 10.78
CA VAL A 58 -1.95 23.02 11.30
C VAL A 58 -1.95 22.02 12.48
N GLY A 59 -0.77 21.49 12.87
CA GLY A 59 -0.58 20.62 14.01
C GLY A 59 -0.25 19.17 13.65
N MET A 60 0.50 18.49 14.54
CA MET A 60 0.97 17.11 14.33
C MET A 60 -0.20 16.15 14.11
N VAL A 61 -1.25 16.27 14.93
CA VAL A 61 -2.42 15.39 14.91
C VAL A 61 -3.15 15.42 13.56
N LEU A 62 -3.44 16.62 13.04
CA LEU A 62 -4.15 16.77 11.76
C LEU A 62 -3.28 16.33 10.58
N THR A 63 -1.97 16.60 10.64
CA THR A 63 -1.04 16.13 9.61
C THR A 63 -1.01 14.60 9.51
N LYS A 64 -0.97 13.90 10.66
CA LYS A 64 -1.02 12.42 10.67
C LYS A 64 -2.35 11.88 10.17
N LEU A 65 -3.46 12.57 10.45
CA LEU A 65 -4.76 12.17 9.89
C LEU A 65 -4.77 12.28 8.37
N VAL A 66 -4.32 13.41 7.82
CA VAL A 66 -4.25 13.63 6.36
C VAL A 66 -3.33 12.60 5.70
N SER A 67 -2.17 12.31 6.30
CA SER A 67 -1.26 11.26 5.83
C SER A 67 -1.94 9.89 5.78
N ASN A 68 -2.64 9.48 6.85
CA ASN A 68 -3.35 8.20 6.90
C ASN A 68 -4.53 8.13 5.92
N ILE A 69 -5.22 9.24 5.67
CA ILE A 69 -6.25 9.33 4.64
C ILE A 69 -5.64 9.12 3.24
N CYS A 70 -4.52 9.78 2.94
CA CYS A 70 -3.79 9.58 1.68
C CYS A 70 -3.36 8.12 1.50
N PHE A 71 -2.79 7.49 2.53
CA PHE A 71 -2.40 6.08 2.47
C PHE A 71 -3.60 5.15 2.31
N THR A 72 -4.71 5.45 2.97
CA THR A 72 -5.95 4.69 2.84
C THR A 72 -6.49 4.75 1.43
N ALA A 73 -6.59 5.96 0.87
CA ALA A 73 -7.06 6.16 -0.49
C ALA A 73 -6.13 5.47 -1.50
N ALA A 74 -4.80 5.58 -1.33
CA ALA A 74 -3.83 4.85 -2.13
C ALA A 74 -4.05 3.34 -2.04
N ALA A 75 -4.18 2.78 -0.85
CA ALA A 75 -4.38 1.34 -0.65
C ALA A 75 -5.69 0.83 -1.27
N CYS A 76 -6.78 1.61 -1.18
CA CYS A 76 -8.05 1.33 -1.85
C CYS A 76 -7.89 1.32 -3.38
N CYS A 77 -7.23 2.33 -3.96
CA CYS A 77 -6.93 2.40 -5.38
C CYS A 77 -6.05 1.23 -5.85
N LEU A 78 -4.98 0.91 -5.11
CA LEU A 78 -4.10 -0.22 -5.43
C LEU A 78 -4.87 -1.55 -5.43
N SER A 79 -5.63 -1.81 -4.37
CA SER A 79 -6.37 -3.05 -4.18
C SER A 79 -7.45 -3.23 -5.25
N SER A 80 -8.21 -2.16 -5.53
CA SER A 80 -9.20 -2.16 -6.60
C SER A 80 -8.58 -2.39 -7.98
N ALA A 81 -7.43 -1.77 -8.28
CA ALA A 81 -6.75 -1.97 -9.55
C ALA A 81 -6.22 -3.40 -9.73
N ILE A 82 -5.67 -4.01 -8.67
CA ILE A 82 -5.21 -5.40 -8.69
C ILE A 82 -6.39 -6.34 -8.97
N VAL A 83 -7.53 -6.16 -8.28
CA VAL A 83 -8.70 -7.04 -8.49
C VAL A 83 -9.35 -6.80 -9.85
N ALA A 84 -9.49 -5.54 -10.28
CA ALA A 84 -10.08 -5.18 -11.57
C ALA A 84 -9.26 -5.74 -12.75
N ARG A 85 -7.94 -5.82 -12.61
CA ARG A 85 -7.05 -6.42 -13.61
C ARG A 85 -7.41 -7.87 -13.94
N TYR A 86 -7.87 -8.63 -12.95
CA TYR A 86 -8.23 -10.04 -13.11
C TYR A 86 -9.69 -10.26 -13.51
N GLY A 87 -10.40 -9.20 -13.92
CA GLY A 87 -11.79 -9.30 -14.40
C GLY A 87 -12.80 -9.65 -13.31
N ARG A 88 -12.41 -9.63 -12.03
CA ARG A 88 -13.33 -9.85 -10.91
C ARG A 88 -14.01 -8.54 -10.50
N ARG A 89 -15.22 -8.67 -9.95
CA ARG A 89 -15.91 -7.54 -9.33
C ARG A 89 -15.10 -7.09 -8.11
N VAL A 90 -14.64 -5.85 -8.12
CA VAL A 90 -13.91 -5.26 -7.00
C VAL A 90 -14.81 -5.31 -5.76
N PRO A 91 -14.37 -5.93 -4.65
CA PRO A 91 -15.13 -6.01 -3.41
C PRO A 91 -15.08 -4.66 -2.67
N TYR A 92 -15.71 -3.63 -3.23
CA TYR A 92 -15.71 -2.27 -2.67
C TYR A 92 -16.22 -2.24 -1.22
N ILE A 93 -17.20 -3.08 -0.89
CA ILE A 93 -17.72 -3.20 0.48
C ILE A 93 -16.63 -3.73 1.42
N GLY A 94 -15.92 -4.78 1.05
CA GLY A 94 -14.86 -5.34 1.87
C GLY A 94 -13.66 -4.41 2.01
N ILE A 95 -13.29 -3.71 0.93
CA ILE A 95 -12.27 -2.66 0.96
C ILE A 95 -12.70 -1.53 1.90
N ALA A 96 -13.93 -1.01 1.76
CA ALA A 96 -14.46 0.07 2.60
C ALA A 96 -14.61 -0.34 4.07
N LEU A 97 -14.99 -1.58 4.36
CA LEU A 97 -15.09 -2.09 5.73
C LEU A 97 -13.72 -2.22 6.40
N THR A 98 -12.72 -2.77 5.69
CA THR A 98 -11.38 -2.95 6.24
C THR A 98 -10.65 -1.63 6.43
N THR A 99 -10.66 -0.77 5.42
CA THR A 99 -9.99 0.53 5.50
C THR A 99 -10.78 1.57 6.29
N GLY A 100 -12.11 1.61 6.14
CA GLY A 100 -12.99 2.47 6.92
C GLY A 100 -13.02 2.06 8.39
N GLY A 101 -13.02 0.77 8.70
CA GLY A 101 -12.88 0.27 10.07
C GLY A 101 -11.54 0.65 10.69
N GLY A 102 -10.43 0.48 9.95
CA GLY A 102 -9.11 0.91 10.39
C GLY A 102 -9.02 2.42 10.64
N LEU A 103 -9.58 3.24 9.74
CA LEU A 103 -9.58 4.69 9.84
C LEU A 103 -10.53 5.21 10.93
N ALA A 104 -11.66 4.55 11.15
CA ALA A 104 -12.61 4.88 12.22
C ALA A 104 -12.00 4.57 13.59
N ALA A 105 -11.39 3.39 13.75
CA ALA A 105 -10.67 3.05 14.98
C ALA A 105 -9.48 3.99 15.20
N PHE A 106 -8.72 4.32 14.15
CA PHE A 106 -7.67 5.34 14.21
C PHE A 106 -8.21 6.70 14.70
N SER A 107 -9.33 7.17 14.15
CA SER A 107 -9.97 8.43 14.54
C SER A 107 -10.46 8.39 16.00
N TRP A 108 -11.02 7.26 16.45
CA TRP A 108 -11.44 7.07 17.83
C TRP A 108 -10.28 7.18 18.83
N PHE A 109 -9.20 6.43 18.58
CA PHE A 109 -7.96 6.54 19.37
C PHE A 109 -7.23 7.86 19.12
N MET A 110 -7.65 8.66 18.13
CA MET A 110 -7.12 9.99 17.90
C MET A 110 -7.75 11.05 18.78
N PHE A 111 -9.08 11.06 18.88
CA PHE A 111 -9.84 12.12 19.55
C PHE A 111 -10.38 11.75 20.93
N VAL A 112 -10.66 10.47 21.19
CA VAL A 112 -11.30 10.02 22.44
C VAL A 112 -10.28 9.53 23.46
N GLN A 113 -9.43 8.58 23.05
CA GLN A 113 -8.38 8.02 23.91
C GLN A 113 -7.04 8.09 23.20
N PRO A 114 -6.24 9.16 23.41
CA PRO A 114 -5.00 9.37 22.69
C PRO A 114 -3.92 8.38 23.11
N ASP A 115 -3.89 7.24 22.42
CA ASP A 115 -2.84 6.23 22.54
C ASP A 115 -2.20 5.97 21.17
N LEU A 116 -0.88 6.18 21.09
CA LEU A 116 -0.11 6.02 19.86
C LEU A 116 -0.08 4.56 19.39
N THR A 117 0.02 3.62 20.32
CA THR A 117 0.12 2.19 20.06
C THR A 117 -1.18 1.68 19.44
N TRP A 118 -2.33 2.06 20.00
CA TRP A 118 -3.64 1.67 19.47
C TRP A 118 -3.96 2.28 18.10
N ARG A 119 -3.48 3.49 17.83
CA ARG A 119 -3.58 4.10 16.49
C ARG A 119 -2.79 3.30 15.45
N ILE A 120 -1.55 2.94 15.77
CA ILE A 120 -0.68 2.13 14.90
C ILE A 120 -1.32 0.76 14.68
N LEU A 121 -1.81 0.10 15.74
CA LEU A 121 -2.51 -1.17 15.66
C LEU A 121 -3.69 -1.10 14.70
N SER A 122 -4.61 -0.16 14.94
CA SER A 122 -5.83 0.00 14.15
C SER A 122 -5.54 0.13 12.65
N MET A 123 -4.54 0.94 12.29
CA MET A 123 -4.18 1.16 10.89
C MET A 123 -3.49 -0.05 10.26
N ASN A 124 -2.55 -0.67 10.97
CA ASN A 124 -1.83 -1.85 10.47
C ASN A 124 -2.76 -3.06 10.33
N PHE A 125 -3.71 -3.25 11.25
CA PHE A 125 -4.75 -4.27 11.11
C PHE A 125 -5.69 -3.98 9.94
N GLY A 126 -6.07 -2.71 9.71
CA GLY A 126 -6.86 -2.31 8.54
C GLY A 126 -6.15 -2.64 7.22
N PHE A 127 -4.88 -2.25 7.07
CA PHE A 127 -4.09 -2.56 5.88
C PHE A 127 -3.76 -4.05 5.74
N GLY A 128 -3.50 -4.74 6.86
CA GLY A 128 -3.30 -6.18 6.88
C GLY A 128 -4.53 -6.94 6.41
N ALA A 129 -5.72 -6.58 6.92
CA ALA A 129 -6.99 -7.16 6.50
C ALA A 129 -7.29 -6.88 5.03
N LEU A 130 -7.04 -5.65 4.55
CA LEU A 130 -7.16 -5.31 3.13
C LEU A 130 -6.24 -6.18 2.26
N SER A 131 -4.99 -6.36 2.66
CA SER A 131 -4.02 -7.18 1.94
C SER A 131 -4.42 -8.65 1.89
N LEU A 132 -4.96 -9.18 3.01
CA LEU A 132 -5.50 -10.55 3.08
C LEU A 132 -6.76 -10.71 2.23
N LEU A 133 -7.61 -9.69 2.15
CA LEU A 133 -8.78 -9.67 1.29
C LEU A 133 -8.38 -9.73 -0.18
N VAL A 134 -7.39 -8.94 -0.60
CA VAL A 134 -6.82 -9.02 -1.96
C VAL A 134 -6.22 -10.40 -2.22
N ALA A 135 -5.51 -10.98 -1.26
CA ALA A 135 -4.99 -12.34 -1.38
C ALA A 135 -6.10 -13.39 -1.51
N ALA A 136 -7.22 -13.23 -0.80
CA ALA A 136 -8.37 -14.14 -0.90
C ALA A 136 -9.02 -14.09 -2.29
N GLU A 137 -9.15 -12.90 -2.88
CA GLU A 137 -9.62 -12.75 -4.27
C GLU A 137 -8.64 -13.38 -5.26
N LEU A 138 -7.34 -13.11 -5.10
CA LEU A 138 -6.28 -13.67 -5.95
C LEU A 138 -6.14 -15.19 -5.83
N ARG A 139 -6.53 -15.79 -4.70
CA ARG A 139 -6.49 -17.25 -4.48
C ARG A 139 -7.30 -18.01 -5.53
N THR A 140 -8.39 -17.41 -6.02
CA THR A 140 -9.26 -18.02 -7.03
C THR A 140 -8.63 -18.04 -8.43
N VAL A 141 -7.75 -17.07 -8.73
CA VAL A 141 -7.11 -16.90 -10.05
C VAL A 141 -5.63 -17.32 -10.07
N ARG A 142 -5.10 -17.82 -8.95
CA ARG A 142 -3.68 -18.22 -8.79
C ARG A 142 -3.18 -19.27 -9.80
N GLY A 143 -4.10 -19.98 -10.45
CA GLY A 143 -3.78 -21.02 -11.43
C GLY A 143 -3.58 -20.51 -12.86
N ASN A 144 -3.89 -19.24 -13.13
CA ASN A 144 -3.92 -18.70 -14.50
C ASN A 144 -2.54 -18.27 -15.03
N GLY A 145 -1.52 -18.25 -14.17
CA GLY A 145 -0.15 -17.92 -14.57
C GLY A 145 0.81 -17.67 -13.40
N PRO A 146 2.11 -17.50 -13.71
CA PRO A 146 3.14 -17.26 -12.70
C PRO A 146 3.00 -15.91 -12.02
N THR A 147 2.52 -14.87 -12.72
CA THR A 147 2.38 -13.53 -12.16
C THR A 147 1.26 -13.47 -11.12
N GLU A 148 0.14 -14.15 -11.36
CA GLU A 148 -0.98 -14.29 -10.44
C GLU A 148 -0.52 -14.91 -9.12
N LYS A 149 0.29 -15.97 -9.23
CA LYS A 149 0.86 -16.66 -8.08
C LYS A 149 1.83 -15.75 -7.30
N ILE A 150 2.67 -15.00 -8.00
CA ILE A 150 3.58 -14.03 -7.36
C ILE A 150 2.80 -12.94 -6.65
N LEU A 151 1.79 -12.34 -7.28
CA LEU A 151 0.95 -11.31 -6.65
C LEU A 151 0.19 -11.87 -5.44
N PHE A 152 -0.36 -13.08 -5.53
CA PHE A 152 -0.98 -13.76 -4.39
C PHE A 152 -0.01 -13.89 -3.22
N VAL A 153 1.22 -14.37 -3.47
CA VAL A 153 2.26 -14.51 -2.44
C VAL A 153 2.66 -13.14 -1.87
N LEU A 154 2.85 -12.13 -2.71
CA LEU A 154 3.20 -10.77 -2.27
C LEU A 154 2.09 -10.10 -1.44
N SER A 155 0.82 -10.31 -1.79
CA SER A 155 -0.33 -9.84 -1.00
C SER A 155 -0.44 -10.58 0.33
N LEU A 156 -0.16 -11.89 0.36
CA LEU A 156 -0.14 -12.66 1.59
C LEU A 156 1.02 -12.22 2.50
N LEU A 157 2.22 -12.09 1.94
CA LEU A 157 3.41 -11.61 2.66
C LEU A 157 3.21 -10.19 3.19
N SER A 158 2.59 -9.30 2.41
CA SER A 158 2.23 -7.96 2.86
C SER A 158 1.27 -8.01 4.05
N GLY A 159 0.21 -8.83 3.97
CA GLY A 159 -0.75 -9.00 5.07
C GLY A 159 -0.10 -9.54 6.33
N LEU A 160 0.74 -10.57 6.21
CA LEU A 160 1.52 -11.10 7.32
C LEU A 160 2.48 -10.04 7.88
N ASN A 161 3.17 -9.29 7.03
CA ASN A 161 4.10 -8.25 7.48
C ASN A 161 3.35 -7.20 8.29
N PHE A 162 2.19 -6.74 7.85
CA PHE A 162 1.39 -5.78 8.61
C PHE A 162 0.86 -6.34 9.94
N VAL A 163 0.35 -7.58 9.97
CA VAL A 163 -0.25 -8.15 11.18
C VAL A 163 0.80 -8.69 12.15
N VAL A 164 1.67 -9.59 11.69
CA VAL A 164 2.67 -10.28 12.51
C VAL A 164 3.69 -9.30 13.08
N ARG A 165 4.21 -8.38 12.26
CA ARG A 165 5.19 -7.39 12.73
C ARG A 165 4.58 -6.47 13.77
N THR A 166 3.32 -6.05 13.58
CA THR A 166 2.61 -5.21 14.53
C THR A 166 2.38 -5.94 15.85
N LEU A 167 1.99 -7.21 15.82
CA LEU A 167 1.83 -8.04 17.03
C LEU A 167 3.16 -8.24 17.77
N ILE A 168 4.24 -8.58 17.05
CA ILE A 168 5.58 -8.74 17.63
C ILE A 168 5.97 -7.48 18.40
N VAL A 169 5.64 -6.31 17.88
CA VAL A 169 6.05 -5.04 18.48
C VAL A 169 5.25 -4.67 19.72
N VAL A 170 3.94 -4.93 19.72
CA VAL A 170 3.13 -4.78 20.94
C VAL A 170 3.63 -5.72 22.04
N ILE A 171 3.99 -6.95 21.68
CA ILE A 171 4.45 -7.96 22.64
C ILE A 171 5.87 -7.66 23.14
N ALA A 172 6.78 -7.23 22.25
CA ALA A 172 8.19 -7.09 22.58
C ALA A 172 8.57 -5.75 23.23
N HIS A 173 7.90 -4.64 22.88
CA HIS A 173 8.32 -3.30 23.32
C HIS A 173 7.33 -2.63 24.30
N GLY A 174 6.13 -3.17 24.50
CA GLY A 174 5.10 -2.52 25.30
C GLY A 174 4.55 -1.23 24.64
N PRO A 175 3.78 -0.41 25.37
CA PRO A 175 3.21 0.83 24.83
C PRO A 175 4.29 1.83 24.45
N PHE A 176 4.18 2.47 23.29
CA PHE A 176 5.12 3.53 22.88
C PHE A 176 4.81 4.84 23.63
N PRO A 177 5.73 5.36 24.47
CA PRO A 177 5.47 6.55 25.28
C PRO A 177 5.61 7.87 24.50
N SER A 178 6.34 7.89 23.38
CA SER A 178 6.53 9.12 22.58
C SER A 178 6.82 8.83 21.09
N TYR A 179 6.51 9.81 20.23
CA TYR A 179 6.77 9.73 18.78
C TYR A 179 8.26 9.68 18.45
N ASP A 180 9.13 10.29 19.26
CA ASP A 180 10.58 10.31 19.01
C ASP A 180 11.19 8.92 19.19
N GLY A 181 10.75 8.18 20.22
CA GLY A 181 11.14 6.78 20.39
C GLY A 181 10.60 5.86 19.29
N PHE A 182 9.42 6.20 18.74
CA PHE A 182 8.84 5.47 17.61
C PHE A 182 9.60 5.70 16.30
N TYR A 183 9.89 6.94 15.91
CA TYR A 183 10.62 7.23 14.67
C TYR A 183 12.09 6.80 14.71
N GLY A 184 12.72 6.81 15.90
CA GLY A 184 14.07 6.30 16.10
C GLY A 184 14.16 4.77 16.22
N SER A 185 13.03 4.07 16.33
CA SER A 185 13.04 2.61 16.53
C SER A 185 13.47 1.85 15.28
N SER A 186 14.19 0.73 15.48
CA SER A 186 14.48 -0.23 14.42
C SER A 186 13.19 -0.72 13.73
N TYR A 187 12.09 -0.80 14.49
CA TYR A 187 10.76 -1.05 13.95
C TYR A 187 10.43 -0.10 12.80
N TRP A 188 10.37 1.21 13.02
CA TRP A 188 9.94 2.17 12.01
C TRP A 188 10.72 2.06 10.70
N THR A 189 12.05 1.94 10.81
CA THR A 189 12.93 1.76 9.65
C THR A 189 12.63 0.46 8.89
N THR A 190 12.45 -0.66 9.59
CA THR A 190 12.08 -1.94 8.95
C THR A 190 10.67 -1.89 8.33
N ALA A 191 9.73 -1.14 8.91
CA ALA A 191 8.41 -0.92 8.31
C ALA A 191 8.53 -0.26 6.94
N LEU A 192 9.24 0.87 6.93
CA LEU A 192 9.39 1.69 5.74
C LEU A 192 10.10 0.92 4.64
N LEU A 193 11.16 0.18 4.99
CA LEU A 193 11.91 -0.62 4.03
C LEU A 193 11.07 -1.79 3.50
N SER A 194 10.38 -2.53 4.38
CA SER A 194 9.51 -3.65 3.96
C SER A 194 8.39 -3.16 3.05
N HIS A 195 7.77 -2.02 3.40
CA HIS A 195 6.74 -1.41 2.58
C HIS A 195 7.27 -1.02 1.21
N ALA A 196 8.40 -0.32 1.14
CA ALA A 196 9.03 0.08 -0.11
C ALA A 196 9.36 -1.12 -1.01
N LEU A 197 9.95 -2.17 -0.42
CA LEU A 197 10.29 -3.40 -1.13
C LEU A 197 9.04 -4.14 -1.65
N LEU A 198 8.03 -4.34 -0.80
CA LEU A 198 6.79 -5.02 -1.20
C LEU A 198 6.03 -4.23 -2.26
N SER A 199 5.93 -2.92 -2.10
CA SER A 199 5.35 -1.99 -3.07
C SER A 199 6.06 -2.10 -4.43
N LEU A 200 7.40 -2.06 -4.43
CA LEU A 200 8.20 -2.20 -5.64
C LEU A 200 8.01 -3.57 -6.30
N LEU A 201 8.03 -4.65 -5.54
CA LEU A 201 7.83 -6.01 -6.06
C LEU A 201 6.42 -6.19 -6.68
N ILE A 202 5.38 -5.63 -6.03
CA ILE A 202 4.02 -5.62 -6.57
C ILE A 202 3.97 -4.81 -7.87
N ALA A 203 4.58 -3.63 -7.89
CA ALA A 203 4.65 -2.79 -9.09
C ALA A 203 5.35 -3.50 -10.26
N LEU A 204 6.51 -4.09 -10.02
CA LEU A 204 7.26 -4.85 -11.02
C LEU A 204 6.46 -6.06 -11.53
N SER A 205 5.78 -6.79 -10.64
CA SER A 205 4.93 -7.91 -11.01
C SER A 205 3.77 -7.46 -11.92
N LEU A 206 3.13 -6.33 -11.60
CA LEU A 206 2.09 -5.74 -12.43
C LEU A 206 2.64 -5.28 -13.78
N PHE A 207 3.82 -4.66 -13.79
CA PHE A 207 4.51 -4.21 -15.01
C PHE A 207 4.85 -5.39 -15.93
N SER A 208 5.53 -6.41 -15.40
CA SER A 208 5.92 -7.60 -16.15
C SER A 208 4.71 -8.26 -16.80
N ALA A 209 3.59 -8.33 -16.09
CA ALA A 209 2.43 -8.99 -16.65
C ALA A 209 1.60 -8.09 -17.59
N ALA A 210 1.68 -6.77 -17.47
CA ALA A 210 1.20 -5.88 -18.54
C ALA A 210 2.06 -6.03 -19.81
N ALA A 211 3.37 -6.18 -19.67
CA ALA A 211 4.27 -6.44 -20.79
C ALA A 211 3.98 -7.79 -21.46
N LEU A 212 3.76 -8.85 -20.67
CA LEU A 212 3.37 -10.18 -21.18
C LEU A 212 2.03 -10.13 -21.92
N ASP A 213 1.05 -9.35 -21.45
CA ASP A 213 -0.23 -9.16 -22.14
C ASP A 213 -0.03 -8.53 -23.53
N VAL A 214 0.82 -7.50 -23.64
CA VAL A 214 1.16 -6.87 -24.94
C VAL A 214 1.87 -7.84 -25.87
N MET A 215 2.86 -8.59 -25.36
CA MET A 215 3.58 -9.58 -26.17
C MET A 215 2.65 -10.67 -26.71
N LYS A 216 1.69 -11.14 -25.89
CA LYS A 216 0.68 -12.11 -26.33
C LYS A 216 -0.24 -11.55 -27.41
N ALA A 217 -0.66 -10.29 -27.29
CA ALA A 217 -1.47 -9.62 -28.31
C ALA A 217 -0.72 -9.51 -29.65
N LEU A 218 0.53 -9.04 -29.62
CA LEU A 218 1.37 -8.94 -30.82
C LEU A 218 1.61 -10.29 -31.48
N LYS A 219 1.83 -11.34 -30.69
CA LYS A 219 2.02 -12.70 -31.22
C LYS A 219 0.74 -13.22 -31.87
N ALA A 220 -0.44 -12.91 -31.32
CA ALA A 220 -1.72 -13.30 -31.91
C ALA A 220 -1.96 -12.61 -33.26
N GLU A 221 -1.63 -11.33 -33.38
CA GLU A 221 -1.74 -10.56 -34.63
C GLU A 221 -0.74 -11.03 -35.72
N THR A 222 0.41 -11.58 -35.33
CA THR A 222 1.40 -12.11 -36.29
C THR A 222 0.96 -13.46 -36.90
N HIS A 223 0.00 -14.14 -36.29
CA HIS A 223 -0.52 -15.44 -36.75
C HIS A 223 -1.85 -15.34 -37.52
N THR A 224 -2.36 -14.13 -37.77
CA THR A 224 -3.51 -13.82 -38.64
C THR A 224 -3.05 -13.16 -39.92
#